data_AF-A0A9D3YHH6-F1
#
_entry.id   AF-A0A9D3YHH6-F1
#
_cell.length_a   1.000
_cell.length_b   1.000
_cell.length_c   1.000
_cell.angle_alpha   90.00
_cell.angle_beta   90.00
_cell.angle_gamma   90.00
#
_symmetry.space_group_name_H-M   'P 1'
#
loop_
_entity.id
_entity.type
_entity.pdbx_description
1 polymer ?
#
loop_
_entity_poly.entity_id
_entity_poly.type
_entity_poly.pdbx_seq_one_letter_code
_entity_poly.pdbx_strand_id
1 'polypeptide(L)'
;MASPIGSLVNLRRNATEEDAWSSVNKKLREHGLGTVKIQHPADIQHLSGSTVCLDGANDTQVRDNILSLISDCQHRQTLVQDLIGKNNQLKEEVTRQTELTEKYFSKMKDLKIMLESSRARVKELESDEPAKTTTDDVWGVKERVNNTRTAIIAKNKDLEYKCKQQEKELQRLKDKLHNMSIQEEKRNQRVSDVFQEFRRRTARAHHTMDDKLLDVIDSYERQITKLEKDLELYRVEGETARTTDGSADEDMPSFHSVTHHSETSGNFKKLIRAYEKQIVDLNKQVKKLEEEKELIKLDVGARPEVKDYRVAQLRMKKLEKLLALHNI
;
A
#
# COMPACT_ATOMS: atom_id res chain seq x y z
N MET A 1 -11.64 41.08 -69.64
CA MET A 1 -12.51 39.90 -69.51
C MET A 1 -11.85 38.96 -68.52
N ALA A 2 -12.33 38.92 -67.28
CA ALA A 2 -11.80 38.00 -66.25
C ALA A 2 -12.40 36.61 -66.46
N SER A 3 -11.56 35.59 -66.43
CA SER A 3 -11.95 34.20 -66.72
C SER A 3 -12.95 33.68 -65.67
N PRO A 4 -14.13 33.14 -66.05
CA PRO A 4 -15.18 32.70 -65.11
C PRO A 4 -14.72 31.62 -64.13
N ILE A 5 -13.69 30.86 -64.52
CA ILE A 5 -13.13 29.75 -63.74
C ILE A 5 -12.38 30.26 -62.49
N GLY A 6 -11.75 31.44 -62.57
CA GLY A 6 -11.03 32.03 -61.43
C GLY A 6 -11.96 32.53 -60.32
N SER A 7 -13.17 32.96 -60.68
CA SER A 7 -14.19 33.45 -59.72
C SER A 7 -14.78 32.30 -58.89
N LEU A 8 -15.07 31.15 -59.51
CA LEU A 8 -15.62 29.98 -58.82
C LEU A 8 -14.62 29.30 -57.88
N VAL A 9 -13.34 29.25 -58.26
CA VAL A 9 -12.28 28.67 -57.42
C VAL A 9 -12.03 29.51 -56.17
N ASN A 10 -12.03 30.85 -56.30
CA ASN A 10 -11.88 31.75 -55.15
C ASN A 10 -13.10 31.71 -54.22
N LEU A 11 -14.32 31.64 -54.77
CA LEU A 11 -15.54 31.55 -53.94
C LEU A 11 -15.61 30.24 -53.14
N ARG A 12 -15.19 29.13 -53.76
CA ARG A 12 -15.13 27.81 -53.09
C ARG A 12 -14.05 27.75 -52.01
N ARG A 13 -12.91 28.44 -52.21
CA ARG A 13 -11.80 28.51 -51.25
C ARG A 13 -12.17 29.37 -50.04
N ASN A 14 -12.85 30.50 -50.28
CA ASN A 14 -13.36 31.38 -49.22
C ASN A 14 -14.40 30.67 -48.35
N ALA A 15 -15.31 29.88 -48.93
CA ALA A 15 -16.30 29.11 -48.16
C ALA A 15 -15.64 28.06 -47.23
N THR A 16 -14.59 27.39 -47.69
CA THR A 16 -13.86 26.42 -46.84
C THR A 16 -13.05 27.07 -45.73
N GLU A 17 -12.57 28.30 -45.93
CA GLU A 17 -11.85 29.07 -44.90
C GLU A 17 -12.82 29.64 -43.85
N GLU A 18 -13.99 30.14 -44.27
CA GLU A 18 -15.06 30.57 -43.37
C GLU A 18 -15.57 29.44 -42.47
N ASP A 19 -15.72 28.23 -43.01
CA ASP A 19 -16.09 27.05 -42.23
C ASP A 19 -15.00 26.65 -41.21
N ALA A 20 -13.72 26.70 -41.61
CA ALA A 20 -12.61 26.37 -40.74
C ALA A 20 -12.48 27.34 -39.54
N TRP A 21 -12.65 28.64 -39.79
CA TRP A 21 -12.66 29.66 -38.73
C TRP A 21 -13.93 29.65 -37.89
N SER A 22 -15.05 29.19 -38.44
CA SER A 22 -16.29 29.01 -37.68
C SER A 22 -16.12 28.00 -36.53
N SER A 23 -15.37 26.92 -36.76
CA SER A 23 -15.02 25.94 -35.72
C SER A 23 -14.20 26.56 -34.59
N VAL A 24 -13.20 27.37 -34.94
CA VAL A 24 -12.31 28.05 -33.97
C VAL A 24 -13.09 29.09 -33.18
N ASN A 25 -13.94 29.87 -33.85
CA ASN A 25 -14.82 30.85 -33.23
C ASN A 25 -15.85 30.21 -32.29
N LYS A 26 -16.32 29.00 -32.60
CA LYS A 26 -17.13 28.22 -31.67
C LYS A 26 -16.32 27.89 -30.40
N LYS A 27 -15.10 27.40 -30.55
CA LYS A 27 -14.22 27.07 -29.42
C LYS A 27 -13.87 28.30 -28.57
N LEU A 28 -13.56 29.43 -29.20
CA LEU A 28 -13.30 30.69 -28.50
C LEU A 28 -14.51 31.12 -27.66
N ARG A 29 -15.73 31.06 -28.23
CA ARG A 29 -16.96 31.38 -27.49
C ARG A 29 -17.25 30.42 -26.34
N GLU A 30 -17.01 29.12 -26.52
CA GLU A 30 -17.12 28.12 -25.43
C GLU A 30 -16.22 28.48 -24.23
N HIS A 31 -15.11 29.18 -24.48
CA HIS A 31 -14.18 29.69 -23.46
C HIS A 31 -14.37 31.16 -23.07
N GLY A 32 -15.47 31.80 -23.50
CA GLY A 32 -15.76 33.20 -23.19
C GLY A 32 -14.87 34.23 -23.90
N LEU A 33 -14.16 33.81 -24.96
CA LEU A 33 -13.30 34.67 -25.77
C LEU A 33 -14.06 35.23 -26.99
N GLY A 34 -13.58 36.37 -27.49
CA GLY A 34 -14.12 37.00 -28.71
C GLY A 34 -13.82 36.21 -29.98
N THR A 35 -14.67 36.35 -31.01
CA THR A 35 -14.53 35.67 -32.31
C THR A 35 -13.65 36.46 -33.27
N VAL A 36 -12.87 35.75 -34.08
CA VAL A 36 -12.10 36.28 -35.22
C VAL A 36 -13.04 36.47 -36.41
N LYS A 37 -13.09 37.69 -36.97
CA LYS A 37 -13.88 37.99 -38.17
C LYS A 37 -13.01 37.88 -39.42
N ILE A 38 -13.44 37.08 -40.39
CA ILE A 38 -12.85 37.06 -41.72
C ILE A 38 -13.52 38.16 -42.54
N GLN A 39 -12.72 38.94 -43.26
CA GLN A 39 -13.18 40.02 -44.13
C GLN A 39 -12.96 39.63 -45.58
N HIS A 40 -13.92 39.91 -46.46
CA HIS A 40 -13.75 39.63 -47.88
C HIS A 40 -12.71 40.60 -48.49
N PRO A 41 -11.83 40.16 -49.41
CA PRO A 41 -10.79 41.02 -50.00
C PRO A 41 -11.30 42.34 -50.63
N ALA A 42 -12.55 42.36 -51.09
CA ALA A 42 -13.19 43.55 -51.65
C ALA A 42 -13.53 44.62 -50.58
N ASP A 43 -13.78 44.19 -49.33
CA ASP A 43 -14.22 45.07 -48.25
C ASP A 43 -13.04 45.73 -47.52
N ILE A 44 -11.83 45.19 -47.70
CA ILE A 44 -10.58 45.67 -47.07
C ILE A 44 -10.27 47.13 -47.45
N GLN A 45 -10.66 47.58 -48.65
CA GLN A 45 -10.39 48.94 -49.13
C GLN A 45 -11.06 50.03 -48.27
N HIS A 46 -12.08 49.68 -47.48
CA HIS A 46 -12.82 50.60 -46.62
C HIS A 46 -12.38 50.53 -45.14
N LEU A 47 -11.43 49.67 -44.79
CA LEU A 47 -10.99 49.44 -43.41
C LEU A 47 -9.55 49.91 -43.19
N SER A 48 -9.39 51.13 -42.65
CA SER A 48 -8.09 51.64 -42.23
C SER A 48 -7.64 50.99 -40.92
N GLY A 49 -6.57 50.18 -40.99
CA GLY A 49 -5.61 50.02 -39.90
C GLY A 49 -5.82 48.90 -38.87
N SER A 50 -6.82 48.03 -39.00
CA SER A 50 -7.10 46.97 -38.02
C SER A 50 -7.18 45.54 -38.59
N THR A 51 -6.75 45.34 -39.83
CA THR A 51 -6.87 44.04 -40.53
C THR A 51 -5.50 43.45 -40.79
N VAL A 52 -5.32 42.17 -40.46
CA VAL A 52 -4.08 41.42 -40.73
C VAL A 52 -4.33 40.50 -41.92
N CYS A 53 -3.53 40.63 -42.97
CA CYS A 53 -3.56 39.71 -44.10
C CYS A 53 -2.63 38.53 -43.82
N LEU A 54 -3.17 37.32 -43.85
CA LEU A 54 -2.43 36.08 -43.73
C LEU A 54 -2.42 35.38 -45.10
N ASP A 55 -1.31 34.76 -45.47
CA ASP A 55 -1.33 33.77 -46.54
C ASP A 55 -1.96 32.47 -46.03
N GLY A 56 -2.33 31.55 -46.94
CA GLY A 56 -3.04 30.32 -46.55
C GLY A 56 -2.24 29.40 -45.62
N ALA A 57 -0.91 29.49 -45.63
CA ALA A 57 -0.06 28.71 -44.73
C ALA A 57 -0.07 29.29 -43.31
N ASN A 58 0.11 30.61 -43.20
CA ASN A 58 0.06 31.35 -41.95
C ASN A 58 -1.35 31.34 -41.35
N ASP A 59 -2.41 31.39 -42.16
CA ASP A 59 -3.81 31.23 -41.73
C ASP A 59 -4.02 29.90 -41.00
N THR A 60 -3.61 28.81 -41.64
CA THR A 60 -3.72 27.47 -41.08
C THR A 60 -2.88 27.34 -39.81
N GLN A 61 -1.65 27.85 -39.82
CA GLN A 61 -0.76 27.80 -38.67
C GLN A 61 -1.29 28.60 -37.47
N VAL A 62 -1.83 29.81 -37.70
CA VAL A 62 -2.44 30.62 -36.63
C VAL A 62 -3.65 29.91 -36.05
N ARG A 63 -4.49 29.32 -36.91
CA ARG A 63 -5.65 28.54 -36.47
C ARG A 63 -5.25 27.37 -35.58
N ASP A 64 -4.27 26.59 -36.01
CA ASP A 64 -3.76 25.42 -35.27
C ASP A 64 -3.14 25.85 -33.93
N ASN A 65 -2.37 26.95 -33.92
CA ASN A 65 -1.80 27.52 -32.70
C ASN A 65 -2.90 27.95 -31.71
N ILE A 66 -3.97 28.60 -32.16
CA ILE A 66 -5.09 29.01 -31.29
C ILE A 66 -5.77 27.78 -30.69
N LEU A 67 -6.06 26.75 -31.50
CA LEU A 67 -6.70 25.53 -31.03
C LEU A 67 -5.81 24.77 -30.03
N SER A 68 -4.50 24.69 -30.33
CA SER A 68 -3.52 24.09 -29.43
C SER A 68 -3.44 24.83 -28.10
N LEU A 69 -3.41 26.16 -28.11
CA LEU A 69 -3.38 26.98 -26.90
C LEU A 69 -4.65 26.81 -26.06
N ILE A 70 -5.82 26.73 -26.69
CA ILE A 70 -7.09 26.47 -26.00
C ILE A 70 -7.05 25.09 -25.32
N SER A 71 -6.61 24.06 -26.04
CA SER A 71 -6.45 22.71 -25.49
C SER A 71 -5.48 22.67 -24.30
N ASP A 72 -4.34 23.37 -24.41
CA ASP A 72 -3.36 23.48 -23.33
C ASP A 72 -3.91 24.21 -22.11
N CYS A 73 -4.70 25.25 -22.31
CA CYS A 73 -5.38 25.96 -21.22
C CYS A 73 -6.42 25.08 -20.53
N GLN A 74 -7.21 24.31 -21.29
CA GLN A 74 -8.16 23.34 -20.74
C GLN A 74 -7.44 22.28 -19.91
N HIS A 75 -6.37 21.68 -20.45
CA HIS A 75 -5.61 20.66 -19.76
C HIS A 75 -5.02 21.19 -18.44
N ARG A 76 -4.43 22.40 -18.48
CA ARG A 76 -3.93 23.07 -17.27
C ARG A 76 -5.04 23.36 -16.26
N GLN A 77 -6.23 23.76 -16.70
CA GLN A 77 -7.37 24.01 -15.82
C GLN A 77 -7.82 22.72 -15.11
N THR A 78 -7.89 21.60 -15.83
CA THR A 78 -8.18 20.28 -15.25
C THR A 78 -7.13 19.90 -14.21
N LEU A 79 -5.85 20.05 -14.54
CA LEU A 79 -4.76 19.75 -13.60
C LEU A 79 -4.83 20.62 -12.33
N VAL A 80 -5.15 21.91 -12.47
CA VAL A 80 -5.34 22.81 -11.33
C VAL A 80 -6.51 22.35 -10.45
N GLN A 81 -7.64 21.97 -11.04
CA GLN A 81 -8.78 21.43 -10.29
C GLN A 81 -8.44 20.13 -9.56
N ASP A 82 -7.72 19.22 -10.22
CA ASP A 82 -7.26 17.96 -9.62
C ASP A 82 -6.30 18.22 -8.45
N LEU A 83 -5.37 19.16 -8.62
CA LEU A 83 -4.43 19.57 -7.56
C LEU A 83 -5.16 20.19 -6.37
N ILE A 84 -6.17 21.04 -6.61
CA ILE A 84 -7.02 21.60 -5.54
C ILE A 84 -7.75 20.47 -4.80
N GLY A 85 -8.36 19.53 -5.54
CA GLY A 85 -9.05 18.38 -4.97
C GLY A 85 -8.13 17.54 -4.08
N LYS A 86 -6.94 17.20 -4.58
CA LYS A 86 -5.95 16.44 -3.80
C LYS A 86 -5.40 17.23 -2.61
N ASN A 87 -5.20 18.54 -2.74
CA ASN A 87 -4.75 19.38 -1.63
C ASN A 87 -5.76 19.38 -0.48
N ASN A 88 -7.06 19.46 -0.80
CA ASN A 88 -8.12 19.41 0.20
C ASN A 88 -8.19 18.04 0.89
N GLN A 89 -8.12 16.94 0.12
CA GLN A 89 -8.05 15.58 0.67
C GLN A 89 -6.84 15.41 1.60
N LEU A 90 -5.66 15.90 1.20
CA LEU A 90 -4.47 15.85 2.03
C LEU A 90 -4.61 16.66 3.32
N LYS A 91 -5.25 17.84 3.27
CA LYS A 91 -5.53 18.63 4.47
C LYS A 91 -6.45 17.88 5.44
N GLU A 92 -7.53 17.28 4.94
CA GLU A 92 -8.44 16.47 5.75
C GLU A 92 -7.73 15.29 6.41
N GLU A 93 -6.89 14.58 5.66
CA GLU A 93 -6.11 13.46 6.19
C GLU A 93 -5.09 13.92 7.25
N VAL A 94 -4.42 15.06 7.05
CA VAL A 94 -3.51 15.65 8.05
C VAL A 94 -4.27 15.99 9.33
N THR A 95 -5.43 16.64 9.22
CA THR A 95 -6.27 16.95 10.39
C THR A 95 -6.69 15.68 11.12
N ARG A 96 -7.19 14.67 10.41
CA ARG A 96 -7.60 13.38 10.97
C ARG A 96 -6.45 12.68 11.71
N GLN A 97 -5.25 12.67 11.12
CA GLN A 97 -4.07 12.06 11.75
C GLN A 97 -3.60 12.85 12.97
N THR A 98 -3.75 14.16 12.96
CA THR A 98 -3.40 15.03 14.09
C THR A 98 -4.32 14.75 15.27
N GLU A 99 -5.64 14.70 15.04
CA GLU A 99 -6.63 14.32 16.07
C GLU A 99 -6.36 12.91 16.64
N LEU A 100 -6.04 11.96 15.77
CA LEU A 100 -5.70 10.60 16.19
C LEU A 100 -4.44 10.58 17.06
N THR A 101 -3.43 11.35 16.68
CA THR A 101 -2.17 11.48 17.43
C THR A 101 -2.40 12.12 18.79
N GLU A 102 -3.18 13.19 18.87
CA GLU A 102 -3.55 13.85 20.13
C GLU A 102 -4.31 12.91 21.08
N LYS A 103 -5.21 12.09 20.53
CA LYS A 103 -5.94 11.08 21.30
C LYS A 103 -4.99 10.02 21.89
N TYR A 104 -4.06 9.51 21.10
CA TYR A 104 -3.07 8.55 21.59
C TYR A 104 -2.08 9.17 22.56
N PHE A 105 -1.69 10.43 22.35
CA PHE A 105 -0.83 11.17 23.25
C PHE A 105 -1.49 11.37 24.62
N SER A 106 -2.77 11.75 24.64
CA SER A 106 -3.55 11.85 25.88
C SER A 106 -3.63 10.52 26.62
N LYS A 107 -3.94 9.42 25.90
CA LYS A 107 -3.97 8.08 26.50
C LYS A 107 -2.62 7.64 27.04
N MET A 108 -1.53 7.96 26.34
CA MET A 108 -0.16 7.68 26.80
C MET A 108 0.16 8.44 28.09
N LYS A 109 -0.27 9.70 28.18
CA LYS A 109 -0.13 10.51 29.39
C LYS A 109 -0.88 9.90 30.58
N ASP A 110 -2.12 9.45 30.38
CA ASP A 110 -2.91 8.80 31.44
C ASP A 110 -2.27 7.50 31.91
N LEU A 111 -1.79 6.67 30.97
CA LEU A 111 -1.05 5.44 31.28
C LEU A 111 0.24 5.73 32.06
N LYS A 112 0.96 6.79 31.70
CA LYS A 112 2.15 7.21 32.43
C LYS A 112 1.82 7.61 33.87
N ILE A 113 0.75 8.37 34.08
CA ILE A 113 0.28 8.76 35.42
C ILE A 113 -0.10 7.51 36.23
N MET A 114 -0.85 6.57 35.65
CA MET A 114 -1.21 5.31 36.33
C MET A 114 0.00 4.44 36.67
N LEU A 115 1.01 4.41 35.80
CA LEU A 115 2.25 3.68 36.06
C LEU A 115 3.04 4.32 37.21
N GLU A 116 3.13 5.65 37.22
CA GLU A 116 3.81 6.39 38.29
C GLU A 116 3.10 6.22 39.63
N SER A 117 1.76 6.25 39.66
CA SER A 117 0.99 6.00 40.89
C SER A 117 1.13 4.56 41.38
N SER A 118 1.11 3.58 40.47
CA SER A 118 1.36 2.18 40.82
C SER A 118 2.77 1.97 41.37
N ARG A 119 3.79 2.61 40.77
CA ARG A 119 5.17 2.53 41.27
C ARG A 119 5.30 3.16 42.66
N ALA A 120 4.66 4.30 42.90
CA ALA A 120 4.65 4.92 44.21
C ALA A 120 4.00 4.00 45.25
N ARG A 121 2.86 3.38 44.91
CA ARG A 121 2.15 2.44 45.80
C ARG A 121 2.96 1.16 46.09
N VAL A 122 3.66 0.61 45.10
CA VAL A 122 4.56 -0.54 45.33
C VAL A 122 5.69 -0.14 46.27
N LYS A 123 6.29 1.04 46.06
CA LYS A 123 7.36 1.53 46.94
C LYS A 123 6.88 1.75 48.39
N GLU A 124 5.66 2.25 48.57
CA GLU A 124 5.01 2.40 49.88
C GLU A 124 4.83 1.02 50.55
N LEU A 125 4.30 0.03 49.83
CA LEU A 125 4.13 -1.33 50.33
C LEU A 125 5.47 -2.03 50.65
N GLU A 126 6.52 -1.80 49.85
CA GLU A 126 7.87 -2.29 50.12
C GLU A 126 8.49 -1.63 51.37
N SER A 127 8.18 -0.36 51.64
CA SER A 127 8.61 0.32 52.87
C SER A 127 7.80 -0.06 54.11
N ASP A 128 6.55 -0.47 53.92
CA ASP A 128 5.62 -0.88 54.97
C ASP A 128 5.72 -2.37 55.32
N GLU A 129 6.56 -3.16 54.65
CA GLU A 129 6.82 -4.56 55.03
C GLU A 129 7.87 -4.60 56.16
N PRO A 130 7.49 -4.81 57.45
CA PRO A 130 8.48 -4.89 58.51
C PRO A 130 9.23 -6.22 58.45
N ALA A 131 10.52 -6.16 58.78
CA ALA A 131 11.47 -7.25 58.95
C ALA A 131 10.95 -8.43 59.80
N LYS A 132 10.13 -9.29 59.20
CA LYS A 132 9.66 -10.56 59.76
C LYS A 132 9.57 -11.63 58.68
N THR A 133 10.69 -11.94 58.04
CA THR A 133 10.87 -13.22 57.36
C THR A 133 12.24 -13.78 57.73
N THR A 134 12.23 -15.02 58.19
CA THR A 134 13.39 -15.83 58.59
C THR A 134 14.48 -15.74 57.52
N THR A 135 15.71 -15.45 57.95
CA THR A 135 16.86 -15.08 57.10
C THR A 135 17.23 -16.09 56.02
N ASP A 136 16.83 -17.35 56.18
CA ASP A 136 17.15 -18.44 55.25
C ASP A 136 16.26 -18.44 53.99
N ASP A 137 14.99 -18.05 54.10
CA ASP A 137 14.08 -17.95 52.94
C ASP A 137 14.42 -16.74 52.06
N VAL A 138 14.85 -15.63 52.67
CA VAL A 138 15.25 -14.41 51.96
C VAL A 138 16.54 -14.63 51.16
N TRP A 139 17.51 -15.36 51.73
CA TRP A 139 18.76 -15.67 51.02
C TRP A 139 18.52 -16.59 49.81
N GLY A 140 17.71 -17.64 49.97
CA GLY A 140 17.38 -18.55 48.85
C GLY A 140 16.57 -17.87 47.74
N VAL A 141 15.66 -16.95 48.07
CA VAL A 141 14.96 -16.14 47.07
C VAL A 141 15.93 -15.18 46.37
N LYS A 142 16.81 -14.51 47.12
CA LYS A 142 17.79 -13.56 46.58
C LYS A 142 18.79 -14.23 45.63
N GLU A 143 19.29 -15.41 45.99
CA GLU A 143 20.18 -16.23 45.15
C GLU A 143 19.50 -16.61 43.82
N ARG A 144 18.25 -17.09 43.87
CA ARG A 144 17.47 -17.45 42.67
C ARG A 144 17.20 -16.26 41.77
N VAL A 145 16.85 -15.11 42.35
CA VAL A 145 16.63 -13.86 41.60
C VAL A 145 17.93 -13.38 40.96
N ASN A 146 19.07 -13.48 41.66
CA ASN A 146 20.36 -13.09 41.10
C ASN A 146 20.77 -13.98 39.93
N ASN A 147 20.55 -15.29 40.04
CA ASN A 147 20.83 -16.27 38.98
C ASN A 147 19.93 -16.10 37.75
N THR A 148 18.64 -15.80 37.95
CA THR A 148 17.75 -15.48 36.83
C THR A 148 18.13 -14.14 36.18
N ARG A 149 18.51 -13.14 36.98
CA ARG A 149 18.98 -11.85 36.47
C ARG A 149 20.24 -12.00 35.60
N THR A 150 21.25 -12.74 36.06
CA THR A 150 22.47 -12.99 35.27
C THR A 150 22.18 -13.78 34.00
N ALA A 151 21.32 -14.80 34.05
CA ALA A 151 20.91 -15.55 32.87
C ALA A 151 20.19 -14.66 31.83
N ILE A 152 19.28 -13.79 32.28
CA ILE A 152 18.57 -12.84 31.41
C ILE A 152 19.55 -11.83 30.79
N ILE A 153 20.50 -11.31 31.56
CA ILE A 153 21.53 -10.38 31.05
C ILE A 153 22.40 -11.06 29.99
N ALA A 154 22.84 -12.30 30.23
CA ALA A 154 23.63 -13.05 29.26
C ALA A 154 22.85 -13.30 27.96
N LYS A 155 21.57 -13.68 28.07
CA LYS A 155 20.68 -13.87 26.91
C LYS A 155 20.45 -12.57 26.15
N ASN A 156 20.24 -11.45 26.85
CA ASN A 156 20.09 -10.14 26.22
C ASN A 156 21.35 -9.73 25.46
N LYS A 157 22.54 -9.98 26.01
CA LYS A 157 23.81 -9.72 25.31
C LYS A 157 23.97 -10.57 24.04
N ASP A 158 23.63 -11.86 24.09
CA ASP A 158 23.67 -12.74 22.91
C ASP A 158 22.69 -12.28 21.82
N LEU A 159 21.46 -11.90 22.21
CA LEU A 159 20.48 -11.37 21.28
C LEU A 159 20.92 -10.04 20.66
N GLU A 160 21.48 -9.13 21.46
CA GLU A 160 22.00 -7.86 20.97
C GLU A 160 23.14 -8.07 19.96
N TYR A 161 24.03 -9.04 20.23
CA TYR A 161 25.08 -9.42 19.28
C TYR A 161 24.50 -9.97 17.96
N LYS A 162 23.50 -10.85 18.03
CA LYS A 162 22.82 -11.40 16.85
C LYS A 162 22.12 -10.32 16.03
N CYS A 163 21.42 -9.38 16.69
CA CYS A 163 20.81 -8.25 16.01
C CYS A 163 21.85 -7.41 15.26
N LYS A 164 22.97 -7.08 15.91
CA LYS A 164 24.07 -6.33 15.25
C LYS A 164 24.66 -7.07 14.06
N GLN A 165 24.77 -8.40 14.10
CA GLN A 165 25.23 -9.18 12.96
C GLN A 165 24.23 -9.18 11.81
N GLN A 166 22.94 -9.36 12.11
CA GLN A 166 21.87 -9.29 11.11
C GLN A 166 21.77 -7.92 10.46
N GLU A 167 21.92 -6.84 11.23
CA GLU A 167 21.94 -5.46 10.69
C GLU A 167 23.10 -5.26 9.70
N LYS A 168 24.30 -5.77 10.01
CA LYS A 168 25.45 -5.72 9.10
C LYS A 168 25.20 -6.49 7.81
N GLU A 169 24.64 -7.70 7.92
CA GLU A 169 24.31 -8.50 6.74
C GLU A 169 23.22 -7.84 5.90
N LEU A 170 22.19 -7.31 6.54
CA LEU A 170 21.11 -6.57 5.88
C LEU A 170 21.66 -5.34 5.15
N GLN A 171 22.60 -4.60 5.75
CA GLN A 171 23.25 -3.48 5.09
C GLN A 171 24.06 -3.94 3.87
N ARG A 172 24.87 -5.00 4.02
CA ARG A 172 25.64 -5.59 2.90
C ARG A 172 24.73 -6.00 1.73
N LEU A 173 23.58 -6.60 2.04
CA LEU A 173 22.60 -7.02 1.03
C LEU A 173 21.93 -5.81 0.36
N LYS A 174 21.57 -4.77 1.13
CA LYS A 174 21.05 -3.51 0.58
C LYS A 174 22.03 -2.86 -0.38
N ASP A 175 23.31 -2.77 0.00
CA ASP A 175 24.36 -2.20 -0.85
C ASP A 175 24.53 -3.02 -2.13
N LYS A 176 24.51 -4.36 -2.03
CA LYS A 176 24.56 -5.24 -3.20
C LYS A 176 23.37 -5.03 -4.13
N LEU A 177 22.15 -4.94 -3.59
CA LEU A 177 20.93 -4.73 -4.38
C LEU A 177 20.96 -3.35 -5.06
N HIS A 178 21.37 -2.31 -4.35
CA HIS A 178 21.52 -0.97 -4.91
C HIS A 178 22.52 -0.94 -6.07
N ASN A 179 23.67 -1.59 -5.92
CA ASN A 179 24.66 -1.71 -6.98
C ASN A 179 24.13 -2.48 -8.20
N MET A 180 23.41 -3.60 -7.97
CA MET A 180 22.76 -4.34 -9.05
C MET A 180 21.71 -3.49 -9.77
N SER A 181 20.91 -2.72 -9.03
CA SER A 181 19.92 -1.79 -9.60
C SER A 181 20.57 -0.72 -10.48
N ILE A 182 21.70 -0.14 -10.06
CA ILE A 182 22.43 0.83 -10.87
C ILE A 182 23.01 0.18 -12.14
N GLN A 183 23.57 -1.02 -12.01
CA GLN A 183 24.10 -1.75 -13.17
C GLN A 183 23.00 -2.11 -14.17
N GLU A 184 21.83 -2.51 -13.68
CA GLU A 184 20.67 -2.84 -14.49
C GLU A 184 20.10 -1.61 -15.18
N GLU A 185 19.98 -0.48 -14.48
CA GLU A 185 19.55 0.78 -15.10
C GLU A 185 20.51 1.22 -16.21
N LYS A 186 21.83 1.12 -15.99
CA LYS A 186 22.83 1.39 -17.03
C LYS A 186 22.70 0.43 -18.20
N ARG A 187 22.40 -0.85 -17.95
CA ARG A 187 22.17 -1.84 -19.02
C ARG A 187 20.92 -1.48 -19.81
N ASN A 188 19.84 -1.12 -19.13
CA ASN A 188 18.58 -0.74 -19.74
C ASN A 188 18.71 0.53 -20.57
N GLN A 189 19.42 1.55 -20.07
CA GLN A 189 19.72 2.76 -20.82
C GLN A 189 20.51 2.44 -22.11
N ARG A 190 21.56 1.60 -22.03
CA ARG A 190 22.31 1.18 -23.23
C ARG A 190 21.42 0.48 -24.25
N VAL A 191 20.53 -0.41 -23.79
CA VAL A 191 19.58 -1.11 -24.67
C VAL A 191 18.60 -0.11 -25.29
N SER A 192 18.07 0.83 -24.51
CA SER A 192 17.16 1.87 -24.98
C SER A 192 17.82 2.77 -26.03
N ASP A 193 19.06 3.20 -25.81
CA ASP A 193 19.83 4.03 -26.74
C ASP A 193 20.07 3.30 -28.07
N VAL A 194 20.49 2.03 -28.00
CA VAL A 194 20.68 1.18 -29.18
C VAL A 194 19.35 1.01 -29.92
N PHE A 195 18.26 0.75 -29.20
CA PHE A 195 16.94 0.58 -29.78
C PHE A 195 16.43 1.87 -30.44
N GLN A 196 16.66 3.02 -29.84
CA GLN A 196 16.30 4.32 -30.41
C GLN A 196 17.10 4.62 -31.68
N GLU A 197 18.41 4.33 -31.70
CA GLU A 197 19.22 4.48 -32.91
C GLU A 197 18.78 3.50 -34.01
N PHE A 198 18.37 2.27 -33.66
CA PHE A 198 17.74 1.34 -34.60
C PHE A 198 16.42 1.87 -35.14
N ARG A 199 15.53 2.40 -34.30
CA ARG A 199 14.25 2.99 -34.74
C ARG A 199 14.43 4.20 -35.66
N ARG A 200 15.51 4.95 -35.50
CA ARG A 200 15.83 6.11 -36.34
C ARG A 200 16.38 5.71 -37.71
N ARG A 201 16.89 4.49 -37.85
CA ARG A 201 17.32 3.96 -39.16
C ARG A 201 16.09 3.63 -40.00
N THR A 202 16.04 4.14 -41.22
CA THR A 202 15.03 3.76 -42.20
C THR A 202 15.26 2.29 -42.57
N ALA A 203 14.20 1.47 -42.58
CA ALA A 203 14.28 0.07 -42.99
C ALA A 203 14.85 -0.01 -44.42
N ARG A 204 16.12 -0.43 -44.53
CA ARG A 204 16.76 -0.68 -45.82
C ARG A 204 16.48 -2.14 -46.14
N ALA A 205 15.74 -2.39 -47.19
CA ALA A 205 15.58 -3.76 -47.69
C ALA A 205 16.97 -4.34 -47.97
N HIS A 206 17.32 -5.44 -47.29
CA HIS A 206 18.58 -6.20 -47.38
C HIS A 206 19.84 -5.56 -46.77
N HIS A 207 19.83 -5.28 -45.47
CA HIS A 207 21.05 -5.02 -44.72
C HIS A 207 21.55 -6.31 -44.04
N THR A 208 22.76 -6.79 -44.39
CA THR A 208 23.31 -8.08 -43.89
C THR A 208 23.47 -8.18 -42.37
N MET A 209 23.55 -7.05 -41.65
CA MET A 209 23.49 -7.06 -40.17
C MET A 209 22.10 -7.33 -39.62
N ASP A 210 21.04 -6.93 -40.32
CA ASP A 210 19.65 -7.15 -39.86
C ASP A 210 19.28 -8.63 -40.04
N ASP A 211 19.74 -9.27 -41.13
CA ASP A 211 19.59 -10.72 -41.33
C ASP A 211 20.31 -11.50 -40.21
N LYS A 212 21.55 -11.13 -39.87
CA LYS A 212 22.28 -11.75 -38.76
C LYS A 212 21.62 -11.49 -37.40
N LEU A 213 20.95 -10.36 -37.23
CA LEU A 213 20.20 -10.05 -36.00
C LEU A 213 18.96 -10.93 -35.89
N LEU A 214 18.23 -11.14 -36.99
CA LEU A 214 17.09 -12.05 -37.05
C LEU A 214 17.52 -13.50 -36.73
N ASP A 215 18.63 -13.98 -37.27
CA ASP A 215 19.18 -15.31 -36.93
C ASP A 215 19.46 -15.47 -35.42
N VAL A 216 19.95 -14.40 -34.78
CA VAL A 216 20.20 -14.38 -33.33
C VAL A 216 18.88 -14.35 -32.55
N ILE A 217 17.90 -13.56 -32.99
CA ILE A 217 16.55 -13.53 -32.39
C ILE A 217 15.93 -14.93 -32.45
N ASP A 218 15.90 -15.56 -33.63
CA ASP A 218 15.38 -16.91 -33.85
C ASP A 218 16.07 -17.95 -32.95
N SER A 219 17.38 -17.81 -32.72
CA SER A 219 18.13 -18.69 -31.82
C SER A 219 17.69 -18.55 -30.36
N TYR A 220 17.47 -17.30 -29.89
CA TYR A 220 16.99 -17.05 -28.54
C TYR A 220 15.52 -17.44 -28.37
N GLU A 221 14.67 -17.21 -29.37
CA GLU A 221 13.28 -17.66 -29.35
C GLU A 221 13.20 -19.19 -29.20
N ARG A 222 14.01 -19.94 -29.95
CA ARG A 222 14.12 -21.40 -29.79
C ARG A 222 14.58 -21.80 -28.39
N GLN A 223 15.53 -21.06 -27.79
CA GLN A 223 15.99 -21.33 -26.43
C GLN A 223 14.93 -21.02 -25.38
N ILE A 224 14.18 -19.93 -25.53
CA ILE A 224 13.07 -19.56 -24.65
C ILE A 224 11.99 -20.64 -24.70
N THR A 225 11.57 -21.04 -25.89
CA THR A 225 10.58 -22.11 -26.05
C THR A 225 11.06 -23.44 -25.46
N LYS A 226 12.36 -23.73 -25.53
CA LYS A 226 12.92 -24.93 -24.88
C LYS A 226 12.82 -24.82 -23.36
N LEU A 227 13.22 -23.68 -22.77
CA LEU A 227 13.14 -23.47 -21.33
C LEU A 227 11.70 -23.47 -20.81
N GLU A 228 10.76 -22.90 -21.56
CA GLU A 228 9.34 -22.96 -21.24
C GLU A 228 8.80 -24.40 -21.23
N LYS A 229 9.21 -25.22 -22.20
CA LYS A 229 8.88 -26.65 -22.22
C LYS A 229 9.50 -27.41 -21.06
N ASP A 230 10.76 -27.13 -20.73
CA ASP A 230 11.43 -27.75 -19.59
C ASP A 230 10.71 -27.39 -18.28
N LEU A 231 10.33 -26.12 -18.07
CA LEU A 231 9.56 -25.68 -16.91
C LEU A 231 8.17 -26.32 -16.83
N GLU A 232 7.49 -26.50 -17.97
CA GLU A 232 6.21 -27.21 -18.05
C GLU A 232 6.36 -28.68 -17.65
N LEU A 233 7.42 -29.35 -18.13
CA LEU A 233 7.76 -30.73 -17.75
C LEU A 233 7.96 -30.86 -16.24
N TYR A 234 8.75 -29.97 -15.61
CA TYR A 234 8.95 -29.99 -14.17
C TYR A 234 7.68 -29.67 -13.37
N ARG A 235 6.76 -28.89 -13.92
CA ARG A 235 5.45 -28.62 -13.30
C ARG A 235 4.55 -29.85 -13.35
N VAL A 236 4.50 -30.53 -14.49
CA VAL A 236 3.71 -31.75 -14.69
C VAL A 236 4.27 -32.91 -13.86
N GLU A 237 5.59 -33.08 -13.78
CA GLU A 237 6.23 -34.10 -12.92
C GLU A 237 5.90 -33.89 -11.42
N GLY A 238 5.79 -32.63 -10.98
CA GLY A 238 5.34 -32.27 -9.63
C GLY A 238 3.84 -32.53 -9.36
N GLU A 239 3.01 -32.58 -10.41
CA GLU A 239 1.56 -32.84 -10.33
C GLU A 239 1.21 -34.32 -10.52
N THR A 240 1.96 -35.07 -11.33
CA THR A 240 1.83 -36.54 -11.45
C THR A 240 2.28 -37.27 -10.18
N ALA A 241 3.16 -36.67 -9.38
CA ALA A 241 3.50 -37.16 -8.04
C ALA A 241 2.38 -36.95 -6.99
N ARG A 242 1.33 -36.17 -7.30
CA ARG A 242 0.19 -35.90 -6.40
C ARG A 242 -1.08 -36.66 -6.75
N THR A 243 -1.12 -37.36 -7.89
CA THR A 243 -2.35 -37.97 -8.42
C THR A 243 -2.28 -39.50 -8.57
N THR A 244 -1.23 -40.15 -8.09
CA THR A 244 -1.19 -41.62 -7.91
C THR A 244 -1.58 -41.98 -6.48
N ASP A 245 -2.89 -42.18 -6.35
CA ASP A 245 -3.68 -43.02 -5.45
C ASP A 245 -3.14 -43.49 -4.08
N GLY A 246 -4.07 -43.49 -3.12
CA GLY A 246 -3.86 -44.11 -1.83
C GLY A 246 -3.80 -45.63 -1.92
N SER A 247 -2.70 -46.22 -1.46
CA SER A 247 -2.75 -47.47 -0.71
C SER A 247 -1.53 -47.59 0.18
N ALA A 248 -1.74 -48.19 1.34
CA ALA A 248 -0.73 -48.50 2.34
C ALA A 248 0.34 -49.48 1.83
N ASP A 249 1.38 -49.55 2.66
CA ASP A 249 2.42 -50.58 2.78
C ASP A 249 3.73 -50.44 2.00
N GLU A 250 4.71 -51.06 2.64
CA GLU A 250 6.10 -50.66 2.85
C GLU A 250 7.05 -51.01 1.69
N ASP A 251 8.27 -50.47 1.80
CA ASP A 251 9.50 -50.81 1.08
C ASP A 251 9.63 -50.42 -0.41
N MET A 252 10.31 -49.30 -0.65
CA MET A 252 11.18 -49.10 -1.83
C MET A 252 12.33 -48.11 -1.50
N PRO A 253 13.47 -48.19 -2.22
CA PRO A 253 14.80 -48.06 -1.66
C PRO A 253 15.39 -46.66 -1.83
N SER A 254 16.36 -46.37 -0.96
CA SER A 254 17.26 -45.23 -0.97
C SER A 254 17.80 -44.88 -2.37
N PHE A 255 17.35 -43.76 -2.93
CA PHE A 255 18.11 -43.03 -3.94
C PHE A 255 18.72 -41.77 -3.31
N HIS A 256 20.02 -41.82 -3.11
CA HIS A 256 20.85 -40.76 -2.58
C HIS A 256 20.93 -39.63 -3.59
N SER A 257 20.36 -38.46 -3.27
CA SER A 257 20.61 -37.21 -3.98
C SER A 257 20.88 -36.11 -2.97
N VAL A 258 22.16 -35.78 -2.86
CA VAL A 258 22.73 -34.48 -2.48
C VAL A 258 22.29 -33.92 -1.13
N THR A 259 23.05 -34.34 -0.13
CA THR A 259 23.41 -33.63 1.10
C THR A 259 23.51 -32.11 0.84
N HIS A 260 22.53 -31.31 1.30
CA HIS A 260 22.74 -29.94 1.82
C HIS A 260 21.46 -29.22 2.37
N HIS A 261 20.44 -29.89 2.95
CA HIS A 261 19.30 -29.19 3.59
C HIS A 261 18.80 -29.76 4.94
N SER A 262 19.68 -30.33 5.76
CA SER A 262 19.28 -30.92 7.07
C SER A 262 18.97 -29.87 8.16
N GLU A 263 19.57 -28.68 8.13
CA GLU A 263 19.43 -27.71 9.22
C GLU A 263 18.15 -26.86 9.13
N THR A 264 17.67 -26.57 7.92
CA THR A 264 16.43 -25.80 7.71
C THR A 264 15.19 -26.64 8.02
N SER A 265 15.18 -27.92 7.66
CA SER A 265 14.07 -28.85 7.94
C SER A 265 13.83 -29.04 9.46
N GLY A 266 14.91 -29.11 10.25
CA GLY A 266 14.82 -29.19 11.71
C GLY A 266 14.21 -27.93 12.35
N ASN A 267 14.46 -26.75 11.79
CA ASN A 267 13.90 -25.49 12.26
C ASN A 267 12.42 -25.34 11.92
N PHE A 268 12.00 -25.72 10.71
CA PHE A 268 10.58 -25.77 10.34
C PHE A 268 9.80 -26.75 11.20
N LYS A 269 10.34 -27.94 11.49
CA LYS A 269 9.69 -28.93 12.37
C LYS A 269 9.51 -28.44 13.80
N LYS A 270 10.49 -27.71 14.36
CA LYS A 270 10.37 -27.07 15.68
C LYS A 270 9.34 -25.95 15.67
N LEU A 271 9.30 -25.15 14.60
CA LEU A 271 8.35 -24.06 14.44
C LEU A 271 6.90 -24.57 14.32
N ILE A 272 6.68 -25.63 13.53
CA ILE A 272 5.37 -26.28 13.40
C ILE A 272 4.90 -26.79 14.76
N ARG A 273 5.74 -27.49 15.53
CA ARG A 273 5.40 -27.96 16.88
C ARG A 273 5.10 -26.81 17.86
N ALA A 274 5.79 -25.69 17.72
CA ALA A 274 5.51 -24.50 18.52
C ALA A 274 4.13 -23.92 18.20
N TYR A 275 3.77 -23.83 16.92
CA TYR A 275 2.44 -23.39 16.50
C TYR A 275 1.34 -24.40 16.89
N GLU A 276 1.57 -25.70 16.74
CA GLU A 276 0.65 -26.75 17.20
C GLU A 276 0.40 -26.62 18.72
N LYS A 277 1.45 -26.42 19.51
CA LYS A 277 1.33 -26.19 20.95
C LYS A 277 0.55 -24.91 21.24
N GLN A 278 0.83 -23.82 20.52
CA GLN A 278 0.11 -22.56 20.68
C GLN A 278 -1.37 -22.68 20.35
N ILE A 279 -1.74 -23.45 19.31
CA ILE A 279 -3.13 -23.73 18.95
C ILE A 279 -3.83 -24.52 20.08
N VAL A 280 -3.17 -25.53 20.64
CA VAL A 280 -3.72 -26.29 21.78
C VAL A 280 -3.92 -25.41 23.01
N ASP A 281 -2.96 -24.55 23.34
CA ASP A 281 -3.04 -23.67 24.50
C ASP A 281 -4.10 -22.57 24.31
N LEU A 282 -4.23 -22.01 23.10
CA LEU A 282 -5.32 -21.07 22.76
C LEU A 282 -6.68 -21.74 22.82
N ASN A 283 -6.84 -22.96 22.30
CA ASN A 283 -8.10 -23.70 22.39
C ASN A 283 -8.50 -23.98 23.85
N LYS A 284 -7.54 -24.29 24.73
CA LYS A 284 -7.79 -24.41 26.18
C LYS A 284 -8.24 -23.07 26.79
N GLN A 285 -7.64 -21.96 26.36
CA GLN A 285 -8.02 -20.63 26.84
C GLN A 285 -9.41 -20.22 26.37
N VAL A 286 -9.75 -20.49 25.10
CA VAL A 286 -11.09 -20.27 24.55
C VAL A 286 -12.12 -21.04 25.36
N LYS A 287 -11.88 -22.34 25.60
CA LYS A 287 -12.79 -23.17 26.40
C LYS A 287 -13.01 -22.62 27.82
N LYS A 288 -11.93 -22.16 28.48
CA LYS A 288 -12.04 -21.51 29.81
C LYS A 288 -12.88 -20.24 29.76
N LEU A 289 -12.66 -19.39 28.76
CA LEU A 289 -13.43 -18.15 28.60
C LEU A 289 -14.90 -18.42 28.28
N GLU A 290 -15.20 -19.49 27.55
CA GLU A 290 -16.58 -19.94 27.30
C GLU A 290 -17.25 -20.42 28.60
N GLU A 291 -16.55 -21.22 29.41
CA GLU A 291 -17.04 -21.65 30.74
C GLU A 291 -17.28 -20.44 31.67
N GLU A 292 -16.35 -19.48 31.72
CA GLU A 292 -16.51 -18.24 32.50
C GLU A 292 -17.67 -17.38 32.00
N LYS A 293 -17.84 -17.25 30.67
CA LYS A 293 -18.95 -16.53 30.07
C LYS A 293 -20.29 -17.14 30.46
N GLU A 294 -20.43 -18.46 30.39
CA GLU A 294 -21.67 -19.13 30.81
C GLU A 294 -21.91 -18.99 32.32
N LEU A 295 -20.86 -19.03 33.14
CA LEU A 295 -20.97 -18.77 34.58
C LEU A 295 -21.45 -17.34 34.88
N ILE A 296 -20.88 -16.33 34.21
CA ILE A 296 -21.29 -14.93 34.35
C ILE A 296 -22.74 -14.74 33.89
N LYS A 297 -23.13 -15.40 32.79
CA LYS A 297 -24.51 -15.34 32.27
C LYS A 297 -25.51 -15.92 33.28
N LEU A 298 -25.14 -17.02 33.94
CA LEU A 298 -25.94 -17.61 35.00
C LEU A 298 -26.04 -16.68 36.22
N ASP A 299 -24.92 -16.08 36.65
CA ASP A 299 -24.88 -15.13 37.77
C ASP A 299 -25.74 -13.88 37.48
N VAL A 300 -25.65 -13.32 36.27
CA VAL A 300 -26.48 -12.19 35.85
C VAL A 300 -27.96 -12.56 35.84
N GLY A 301 -28.30 -13.78 35.38
CA GLY A 301 -29.67 -14.29 35.40
C GLY A 301 -30.22 -14.58 36.79
N ALA A 302 -29.36 -14.85 37.77
CA ALA A 302 -29.73 -15.11 39.16
C ALA A 302 -29.88 -13.84 40.02
N ARG A 303 -29.41 -12.67 39.53
CA ARG A 303 -29.49 -11.41 40.26
C ARG A 303 -30.92 -10.85 40.25
N PRO A 304 -31.44 -10.37 41.40
CA PRO A 304 -32.73 -9.68 41.45
C PRO A 304 -32.75 -8.47 40.52
N GLU A 305 -33.82 -8.31 39.77
CA GLU A 305 -33.98 -7.16 38.87
C GLU A 305 -34.33 -5.89 39.66
N VAL A 306 -34.12 -4.73 39.05
CA VAL A 306 -34.45 -3.42 39.64
C VAL A 306 -35.94 -3.33 40.05
N LYS A 307 -36.82 -4.05 39.35
CA LYS A 307 -38.25 -4.16 39.70
C LYS A 307 -38.46 -4.89 41.03
N ASP A 308 -37.69 -5.94 41.30
CA ASP A 308 -37.76 -6.73 42.53
C ASP A 308 -37.28 -5.88 43.72
N TYR A 309 -36.24 -5.08 43.51
CA TYR A 309 -35.76 -4.10 44.49
C TYR A 309 -36.82 -3.02 44.79
N ARG A 310 -37.49 -2.48 43.75
CA ARG A 310 -38.57 -1.49 43.94
C ARG A 310 -39.74 -2.07 44.74
N VAL A 311 -40.14 -3.32 44.45
CA VAL A 311 -41.20 -4.01 45.19
C VAL A 311 -40.78 -4.23 46.65
N ALA A 312 -39.56 -4.69 46.89
CA ALA A 312 -39.01 -4.86 48.24
C ALA A 312 -38.96 -3.53 49.00
N GLN A 313 -38.52 -2.45 48.36
CA GLN A 313 -38.45 -1.11 48.96
C GLN A 313 -39.83 -0.55 49.30
N LEU A 314 -40.83 -0.75 48.45
CA LEU A 314 -42.22 -0.36 48.74
C LEU A 314 -42.79 -1.16 49.91
N ARG A 315 -42.46 -2.45 50.00
CA ARG A 315 -42.88 -3.31 51.12
C ARG A 315 -42.20 -2.89 52.42
N MET A 316 -40.90 -2.57 52.39
CA MET A 316 -40.18 -2.00 53.54
C MET A 316 -40.84 -0.71 54.01
N LYS A 317 -41.10 0.25 53.11
CA LYS A 317 -41.77 1.51 53.48
C LYS A 317 -43.16 1.31 54.10
N LYS A 318 -43.90 0.30 53.64
CA LYS A 318 -45.20 -0.06 54.24
C LYS A 318 -45.02 -0.66 55.65
N LEU A 319 -44.04 -1.54 55.83
CA LEU A 319 -43.72 -2.13 57.13
C LEU A 319 -43.19 -1.08 58.11
N GLU A 320 -42.32 -0.17 57.68
CA GLU A 320 -41.83 0.96 58.47
C GLU A 320 -42.99 1.85 58.95
N LYS A 321 -43.96 2.15 58.07
CA LYS A 321 -45.16 2.89 58.45
C LYS A 321 -46.02 2.14 59.46
N LEU A 322 -46.18 0.82 59.29
CA LEU A 322 -46.95 0.00 60.23
C LEU A 322 -46.24 -0.11 61.59
N LEU A 323 -44.92 -0.28 61.62
CA LEU A 323 -44.12 -0.24 62.84
C LEU A 323 -44.26 1.10 63.56
N ALA A 324 -44.15 2.21 62.82
CA ALA A 324 -44.31 3.55 63.39
C ALA A 324 -45.73 3.82 63.94
N LEU A 325 -46.77 3.23 63.33
CA LEU A 325 -48.15 3.35 63.80
C LEU A 325 -48.45 2.46 65.01
N HIS A 326 -47.79 1.31 65.13
CA HIS A 326 -48.00 0.36 66.21
C HIS A 326 -46.99 0.50 67.36
N ASN A 327 -46.03 1.42 67.25
CA ASN A 327 -45.04 1.77 68.29
C ASN A 327 -44.36 0.54 68.93
N ILE A 328 -43.98 -0.43 68.09
CA ILE A 328 -43.08 -1.54 68.43
C ILE A 328 -41.69 -1.22 67.89
#